data_AF-X8CPJ8-F1
#
_entry.id   AF-X8CPJ8-F1
#
_cell.length_a   1.000
_cell.length_b   1.000
_cell.length_c   1.000
_cell.angle_alpha   90.00
_cell.angle_beta   90.00
_cell.angle_gamma   90.00
#
_symmetry.space_group_name_H-M   'P 1'
#
loop_
_entity.id
_entity.type
_entity.pdbx_description
1 polymer ?
#
loop_
_entity_poly.entity_id
_entity_poly.type
_entity_poly.pdbx_seq_one_letter_code
_entity_poly.pdbx_strand_id
1 'polypeptide(L)'
;MTLLSLGWAAEFADDGIGVNCLWPETYIATAAVTNMADGDRLAASSRSPEIMGDAAVEIVSRPAREATGQCHIDAEVLRSAGVADLSRYGGGEQPIPDLFLD
;
A
#
# COMPACT_ATOMS: atom_id res chain seq x y z
N MET A 1 -8.83 0.76 -9.79
CA MET A 1 -8.94 -0.50 -9.03
C MET A 1 -10.02 -0.42 -7.95
N THR A 2 -10.10 0.69 -7.19
CA THR A 2 -11.10 0.92 -6.12
C THR A 2 -12.53 0.52 -6.45
N LEU A 3 -13.10 1.02 -7.55
CA LEU A 3 -14.49 0.73 -7.91
C LEU A 3 -14.75 -0.77 -8.14
N LEU A 4 -13.78 -1.49 -8.73
CA LEU A 4 -13.90 -2.94 -8.94
C LEU A 4 -13.81 -3.70 -7.62
N SER A 5 -12.84 -3.35 -6.76
CA SER A 5 -12.69 -4.00 -5.45
C SER A 5 -13.93 -3.81 -4.57
N LEU A 6 -14.54 -2.62 -4.56
CA LEU A 6 -15.79 -2.38 -3.83
C LEU A 6 -16.97 -3.18 -4.39
N GLY A 7 -17.08 -3.29 -5.71
CA GLY A 7 -18.10 -4.11 -6.37
C GLY A 7 -17.96 -5.58 -5.99
N TRP A 8 -16.76 -6.13 -6.11
CA TRP A 8 -16.48 -7.53 -5.76
C TRP A 8 -16.59 -7.83 -4.27
N ALA A 9 -16.23 -6.88 -3.40
CA ALA A 9 -16.45 -7.04 -1.96
C ALA A 9 -17.94 -7.25 -1.62
N ALA A 10 -18.82 -6.54 -2.32
CA ALA A 10 -20.27 -6.72 -2.19
C ALA A 10 -20.74 -8.03 -2.86
N GLU A 11 -20.23 -8.35 -4.05
CA GLU A 11 -20.62 -9.54 -4.82
C GLU A 11 -20.28 -10.85 -4.08
N PHE A 12 -19.11 -10.93 -3.43
CA PHE A 12 -18.61 -12.16 -2.80
C PHE A 12 -18.75 -12.18 -1.27
N ALA A 13 -19.58 -11.30 -0.68
CA ALA A 13 -19.73 -11.18 0.76
C ALA A 13 -20.18 -12.51 1.42
N ASP A 14 -21.13 -13.21 0.80
CA ASP A 14 -21.67 -14.47 1.31
C ASP A 14 -20.65 -15.62 1.18
N ASP A 15 -19.86 -15.62 0.09
CA ASP A 15 -18.80 -16.59 -0.17
C ASP A 15 -17.61 -16.47 0.80
N GLY A 16 -17.51 -15.36 1.53
CA GLY A 16 -16.45 -15.12 2.50
C GLY A 16 -15.10 -14.81 1.85
N ILE A 17 -15.12 -14.21 0.65
CA ILE A 17 -13.92 -13.76 -0.07
C ILE A 17 -13.67 -12.29 0.29
N GLY A 18 -12.51 -12.02 0.89
CA GLY A 18 -12.09 -10.66 1.22
C GLY A 18 -11.54 -9.93 -0.01
N VAL A 19 -12.14 -8.80 -0.39
CA VAL A 19 -11.68 -7.99 -1.52
C VAL A 19 -11.40 -6.57 -1.07
N ASN A 20 -10.17 -6.10 -1.24
CA ASN A 20 -9.73 -4.78 -0.79
C ASN A 20 -8.87 -4.10 -1.85
N CYS A 21 -8.55 -2.83 -1.61
CA CYS A 21 -7.47 -2.10 -2.25
C CYS A 21 -6.34 -1.86 -1.25
N LEU A 22 -5.11 -1.86 -1.74
CA LEU A 22 -3.93 -1.38 -1.01
C LEU A 22 -3.19 -0.40 -1.93
N TRP A 23 -2.86 0.78 -1.39
CA TRP A 23 -2.18 1.86 -2.09
C TRP A 23 -1.02 2.37 -1.23
N PRO A 24 0.11 2.80 -1.83
CA PRO A 24 1.20 3.32 -1.04
C PRO A 24 0.96 4.79 -0.67
N GLU A 25 1.37 5.20 0.54
CA GLU A 25 1.35 6.60 0.99
C GLU A 25 2.31 7.47 0.16
N THR A 26 3.39 6.86 -0.35
CA THR A 26 4.51 7.53 -1.02
C THR A 26 4.95 6.76 -2.26
N TYR A 27 5.73 7.37 -3.14
CA TYR A 27 6.34 6.66 -4.26
C TYR A 27 7.11 5.42 -3.81
N ILE A 28 7.08 4.37 -4.64
CA ILE A 28 7.79 3.11 -4.41
C ILE A 28 8.93 2.95 -5.41
N ALA A 29 10.13 2.68 -4.91
CA ALA A 29 11.38 2.54 -5.67
C ALA A 29 11.41 1.24 -6.51
N THR A 30 10.50 1.11 -7.47
CA THR A 30 10.46 0.01 -8.43
C THR A 30 11.25 0.34 -9.69
N ALA A 31 11.47 -0.66 -10.56
CA ALA A 31 12.06 -0.46 -11.88
C ALA A 31 11.31 0.60 -12.72
N ALA A 32 10.00 0.78 -12.49
CA ALA A 32 9.23 1.81 -13.18
C ALA A 32 9.67 3.23 -12.78
N VAL A 33 10.03 3.44 -11.51
CA VAL A 33 10.55 4.72 -11.01
C VAL A 33 12.01 4.91 -11.42
N THR A 34 12.85 3.89 -11.26
CA THR A 34 14.29 3.99 -11.59
C THR A 34 14.57 4.18 -13.08
N ASN A 35 13.66 3.75 -13.96
CA ASN A 35 13.82 3.91 -15.41
C ASN A 35 13.35 5.28 -15.94
N MET A 36 12.83 6.17 -15.09
CA MET A 36 12.48 7.54 -15.48
C MET A 36 13.75 8.40 -15.67
N ALA A 37 13.63 9.54 -16.37
CA ALA A 37 14.76 10.43 -16.64
C ALA A 37 15.50 10.91 -15.37
N ASP A 38 14.78 11.04 -14.24
CA ASP A 38 15.30 11.42 -12.91
C ASP A 38 15.31 10.22 -11.93
N GLY A 39 15.41 8.98 -12.43
CA GLY A 39 15.13 7.77 -11.68
C GLY A 39 15.90 7.61 -10.37
N ASP A 40 17.21 7.91 -10.34
CA ASP A 40 18.03 7.80 -9.13
C ASP A 40 17.59 8.78 -8.03
N ARG A 41 17.26 10.01 -8.43
CA ARG A 41 16.77 11.05 -7.50
C ARG A 41 15.40 10.66 -6.95
N LEU A 42 14.50 10.18 -7.82
CA LEU A 42 13.17 9.74 -7.41
C LEU A 42 13.23 8.53 -6.49
N ALA A 43 14.10 7.56 -6.78
CA ALA A 43 14.30 6.36 -5.96
C ALA A 43 14.81 6.72 -4.55
N ALA A 44 15.72 7.69 -4.42
CA ALA A 44 16.23 8.13 -3.12
C ALA A 44 15.14 8.75 -2.21
N SER A 45 14.11 9.36 -2.81
CA SER A 45 12.94 9.92 -2.10
C SER A 45 11.71 9.00 -2.15
N SER A 46 11.87 7.76 -2.58
CA SER A 46 10.82 6.74 -2.62
C SER A 46 11.06 5.69 -1.53
N ARG A 47 9.99 5.07 -1.04
CA ARG A 47 10.10 3.94 -0.14
C ARG A 47 10.36 2.64 -0.89
N SER A 48 10.94 1.69 -0.18
CA SER A 48 11.25 0.36 -0.66
C SER A 48 9.96 -0.46 -0.86
N PRO A 49 9.86 -1.32 -1.90
CA PRO A 49 8.66 -2.15 -2.15
C PRO A 49 8.20 -3.02 -0.98
N GLU A 50 9.10 -3.32 -0.05
CA GLU A 50 8.85 -4.09 1.17
C GLU A 50 7.75 -3.47 2.04
N ILE A 51 7.54 -2.14 2.01
CA ILE A 51 6.44 -1.51 2.78
C ILE A 51 5.07 -2.00 2.31
N MET A 52 4.89 -2.10 0.99
CA MET A 52 3.67 -2.62 0.37
C MET A 52 3.55 -4.13 0.61
N GLY A 53 4.66 -4.85 0.60
CA GLY A 53 4.72 -6.28 0.93
C GLY A 53 4.24 -6.56 2.36
N ASP A 54 4.80 -5.86 3.35
CA ASP A 54 4.44 -6.03 4.74
C ASP A 54 2.98 -5.62 5.01
N ALA A 55 2.53 -4.50 4.43
CA ALA A 55 1.13 -4.07 4.52
C ALA A 55 0.17 -5.10 3.90
N ALA A 56 0.55 -5.71 2.77
CA ALA A 56 -0.24 -6.78 2.16
C ALA A 56 -0.32 -8.01 3.08
N VAL A 57 0.80 -8.43 3.68
CA VAL A 57 0.83 -9.54 4.65
C VAL A 57 -0.11 -9.28 5.82
N GLU A 58 -0.10 -8.06 6.37
CA GLU A 58 -1.00 -7.66 7.45
C GLU A 58 -2.48 -7.73 7.05
N ILE A 59 -2.83 -7.36 5.81
CA ILE A 59 -4.21 -7.45 5.31
C ILE A 59 -4.62 -8.91 5.10
N VAL A 60 -3.80 -9.71 4.40
CA VAL A 60 -4.18 -11.09 4.05
C VAL A 60 -4.17 -12.04 5.25
N SER A 61 -3.52 -11.65 6.36
CA SER A 61 -3.50 -12.42 7.61
C SER A 61 -4.74 -12.19 8.48
N ARG A 62 -5.59 -11.20 8.15
CA ARG A 62 -6.85 -10.94 8.85
C ARG A 62 -7.95 -11.91 8.38
N PRO A 63 -8.97 -12.18 9.20
CA PRO A 63 -10.13 -12.95 8.74
C PRO A 63 -10.77 -12.30 7.50
N ALA A 64 -10.92 -13.07 6.42
CA ALA A 64 -11.40 -12.53 5.13
C ALA A 64 -12.79 -11.88 5.21
N ARG A 65 -13.65 -12.38 6.11
CA ARG A 65 -14.99 -11.81 6.37
C ARG A 65 -14.95 -10.45 7.08
N GLU A 66 -13.83 -10.12 7.71
CA GLU A 66 -13.63 -8.85 8.42
C GLU A 66 -12.79 -7.87 7.59
N ALA A 67 -11.87 -8.39 6.76
CA ALA A 67 -11.05 -7.62 5.84
C ALA A 67 -11.62 -7.66 4.42
N THR A 68 -12.70 -6.91 4.18
CA THR A 68 -13.30 -6.75 2.85
C THR A 68 -13.90 -5.35 2.66
N GLY A 69 -13.93 -4.86 1.42
CA GLY A 69 -14.49 -3.56 1.04
C GLY A 69 -13.67 -2.35 1.48
N GLN A 70 -12.40 -2.54 1.87
CA GLN A 70 -11.56 -1.46 2.39
C GLN A 70 -10.59 -0.92 1.34
N CYS A 71 -10.21 0.34 1.49
CA CYS A 71 -9.15 1.00 0.71
C CYS A 71 -8.01 1.37 1.64
N HIS A 72 -7.01 0.52 1.72
CA HIS A 72 -5.90 0.66 2.65
C HIS A 72 -4.78 1.53 2.10
N ILE A 73 -4.16 2.29 2.99
CA ILE A 73 -2.85 2.90 2.79
C ILE A 73 -1.80 2.10 3.56
N ASP A 74 -0.70 1.74 2.90
CA ASP A 74 0.37 0.89 3.48
C ASP A 74 0.87 1.37 4.86
N ALA A 75 1.15 2.65 4.98
CA ALA A 75 1.64 3.29 6.20
C ALA A 75 0.60 3.26 7.32
N GLU A 76 -0.68 3.41 7.00
CA GLU A 76 -1.77 3.30 7.98
C GLU A 76 -1.94 1.86 8.46
N VAL A 77 -1.90 0.89 7.56
CA VAL A 77 -1.96 -0.54 7.91
C VAL A 77 -0.83 -0.89 8.87
N LEU A 78 0.40 -0.52 8.54
CA LEU A 78 1.57 -0.83 9.35
C LEU A 78 1.57 -0.09 10.70
N ARG A 79 1.19 1.19 10.73
CA ARG A 79 1.02 1.93 11.99
C ARG A 79 -0.06 1.31 12.88
N SER A 80 -1.17 0.86 12.28
CA SER A 80 -2.24 0.14 13.01
C SER A 80 -1.78 -1.20 13.60
N ALA A 81 -0.79 -1.84 12.95
CA ALA A 81 -0.13 -3.07 13.41
C ALA A 81 1.02 -2.80 14.41
N GLY A 82 1.24 -1.54 14.82
CA GLY A 82 2.26 -1.16 15.80
C GLY A 82 3.63 -0.81 15.22
N VAL A 83 3.77 -0.77 13.89
CA VAL A 83 5.00 -0.33 13.21
C VAL A 83 4.97 1.19 13.04
N ALA A 84 5.40 1.92 14.08
CA ALA A 84 5.41 3.39 14.07
C ALA A 84 6.58 3.97 13.25
N ASP A 85 7.75 3.35 13.29
CA ASP A 85 8.93 3.80 12.56
C ASP A 85 8.99 3.16 11.16
N LEU A 86 8.67 3.96 10.15
CA LEU A 86 8.70 3.55 8.74
C LEU A 86 10.04 3.88 8.06
N SER A 87 11.02 4.46 8.76
CA SER A 87 12.31 4.85 8.18
C SER A 87 13.11 3.65 7.63
N ARG A 88 12.84 2.44 8.15
CA ARG A 88 13.40 1.18 7.63
C ARG A 88 13.07 0.93 6.16
N TYR A 89 12.01 1.54 5.64
CA TYR A 89 11.61 1.44 4.24
C TYR A 89 12.20 2.57 3.39
N GLY A 90 13.05 3.45 3.91
CA GLY A 90 13.65 4.54 3.15
C GLY A 90 12.70 5.71 2.88
N GLY A 91 12.84 6.35 1.73
CA GLY A 91 12.13 7.59 1.35
C GLY A 91 12.86 8.89 1.70
N GLY A 92 14.01 8.82 2.37
CA GLY A 92 14.79 9.99 2.78
C GLY A 92 14.06 10.87 3.81
N GLU A 93 14.52 12.11 3.98
CA GLU A 93 13.92 13.06 4.94
C GLU A 93 12.53 13.55 4.50
N GLN A 94 12.26 13.56 3.19
CA GLN A 94 11.01 14.03 2.60
C GLN A 94 10.54 13.05 1.52
N PRO A 95 9.90 11.93 1.91
CA PRO A 95 9.32 10.99 0.96
C PRO A 95 8.29 11.68 0.06
N ILE A 96 8.29 11.34 -1.23
CA ILE A 96 7.35 11.92 -2.19
C ILE A 96 5.97 11.28 -2.00
N PRO A 97 4.90 12.03 -1.69
CA PRO A 97 3.54 11.48 -1.59
C PRO A 97 3.12 10.82 -2.91
N ASP A 98 2.40 9.69 -2.83
CA ASP A 98 1.94 9.02 -4.04
C ASP A 98 0.77 9.74 -4.70
N LEU A 99 0.55 9.38 -5.96
CA LEU A 99 -0.56 9.86 -6.75
C LEU A 99 -1.90 9.49 -6.09
N PHE A 100 -2.90 10.37 -6.27
CA PHE A 100 -4.30 10.16 -5.84
C PHE A 100 -4.53 10.20 -4.32
N LEU A 101 -3.58 10.74 -3.56
CA LEU A 101 -3.72 11.08 -2.15
C LEU A 101 -3.71 12.62 -2.00
N ASP A 102 -4.55 13.14 -1.09
CA ASP A 102 -4.71 14.56 -0.79
C ASP A 102 -3.99 14.97 0.51
#